data_AF-A0A2L2Z0M1-F1
#
_entry.id   AF-A0A2L2Z0M1-F1
#
_cell.length_a   1.000
_cell.length_b   1.000
_cell.length_c   1.000
_cell.angle_alpha   90.00
_cell.angle_beta   90.00
_cell.angle_gamma   90.00
#
_symmetry.space_group_name_H-M   'P 1'
#
loop_
_entity.id
_entity.type
_entity.pdbx_description
1 polymer ?
#
loop_
_entity_poly.entity_id
_entity_poly.type
_entity_poly.pdbx_seq_one_letter_code
_entity_poly.pdbx_strand_id
1 'polypeptide(L)' 'KKLVLGIPTYGRSFQLADPDETDIGAAAEGAGEKGDATREKGYLAYYEICQKIQEEDWELEAPYPNIMGPFAYKD' A
#
# COMPACT_ATOMS: atom_id res chain seq x y z
N LYS A 1 -20.80 26.70 -6.21
CA LYS A 1 -19.53 25.97 -6.37
C LYS A 1 -19.83 24.49 -6.14
N LYS A 2 -19.37 23.59 -7.01
CA LYS A 2 -19.53 22.14 -6.80
C LYS A 2 -18.13 21.55 -6.67
N LEU A 3 -17.91 20.82 -5.60
CA LEU A 3 -16.68 20.07 -5.35
C LEU A 3 -17.03 18.59 -5.49
N VAL A 4 -16.17 17.84 -6.17
CA VAL A 4 -16.27 16.38 -6.28
C VAL A 4 -14.99 15.82 -5.67
N LEU A 5 -15.15 15.07 -4.58
CA LEU A 5 -14.04 14.44 -3.87
C LEU A 5 -13.84 13.03 -4.42
N GLY A 6 -12.63 12.73 -4.89
CA GLY A 6 -12.25 11.38 -5.26
C GLY A 6 -11.83 10.58 -4.02
N ILE A 7 -12.30 9.35 -3.91
CA ILE A 7 -11.90 8.40 -2.87
C ILE A 7 -11.29 7.19 -3.59
N PRO A 8 -9.99 6.90 -3.40
CA PRO A 8 -9.35 5.78 -4.08
C PRO A 8 -9.80 4.45 -3.45
N THR A 9 -10.09 3.47 -4.29
CA THR A 9 -10.36 2.07 -3.88
C THR A 9 -9.19 1.16 -4.22
N TYR A 10 -7.98 1.72 -4.19
CA TYR A 10 -6.70 1.10 -4.53
C TYR A 10 -5.59 1.69 -3.66
N GLY A 11 -4.46 0.98 -3.59
CA GLY A 11 -3.22 1.44 -2.96
C GLY A 11 -2.08 1.57 -3.96
N ARG A 12 -1.07 2.35 -3.61
CA ARG A 12 0.23 2.38 -4.29
C ARG A 12 1.23 1.56 -3.48
N SER A 13 2.00 0.72 -4.15
CA SER A 13 2.99 -0.17 -3.53
C SER A 13 4.42 0.19 -3.96
N PHE A 14 5.37 -0.11 -3.09
CA PHE A 14 6.79 0.19 -3.29
C PHE A 14 7.62 -1.03 -2.90
N GLN A 15 8.75 -1.22 -3.56
CA GLN A 15 9.79 -2.15 -3.11
C GLN A 15 10.77 -1.34 -2.27
N LEU A 16 10.88 -1.67 -0.98
CA LEU A 16 11.83 -1.01 -0.08
C LEU A 16 13.27 -1.33 -0.48
N ALA A 17 14.16 -0.35 -0.31
CA ALA A 17 15.60 -0.52 -0.50
C ALA A 17 16.26 -1.27 0.67
N ASP A 18 15.71 -1.11 1.87
CA ASP A 18 16.05 -1.88 3.06
C ASP A 18 14.76 -2.46 3.62
N PRO A 19 14.60 -3.80 3.70
CA PRO A 19 13.39 -4.42 4.25
C PRO A 19 13.16 -4.07 5.73
N ASP A 20 14.21 -3.73 6.48
CA ASP A 20 14.10 -3.36 7.89
C ASP A 20 13.64 -1.89 8.08
N GLU A 21 13.63 -1.07 7.02
CA GLU A 21 13.16 0.32 7.04
C GLU A 21 11.73 0.44 6.46
N THR A 22 10.72 0.18 7.29
CA THR A 22 9.30 0.15 6.85
C THR A 22 8.52 1.44 7.12
N ASP A 23 9.17 2.42 7.75
CA ASP A 23 8.58 3.70 8.12
C ASP A 23 8.17 4.57 6.91
N ILE A 24 7.23 5.50 7.15
CA ILE A 24 6.83 6.49 6.14
C ILE A 24 8.04 7.34 5.75
N GLY A 25 8.41 7.28 4.46
CA GLY A 25 9.53 8.03 3.91
C GLY A 25 10.82 7.22 3.77
N ALA A 26 10.79 5.92 4.12
CA ALA A 26 11.89 5.00 3.83
C ALA A 26 12.27 4.97 2.34
N ALA A 27 13.52 4.63 2.07
CA ALA A 27 14.02 4.55 0.71
C ALA A 27 13.40 3.36 -0.04
N ALA A 28 13.00 3.59 -1.29
CA ALA A 28 12.45 2.56 -2.17
C ALA A 28 13.33 2.37 -3.41
N GLU A 29 13.55 1.11 -3.81
CA GLU A 29 14.21 0.80 -5.08
C GLU A 29 13.31 1.11 -6.27
N GLY A 30 11.99 1.06 -6.05
CA GLY A 30 11.01 1.36 -7.09
C GLY A 30 9.59 0.95 -6.74
N ALA A 31 8.79 0.76 -7.79
CA ALA A 31 7.41 0.32 -7.68
C ALA A 31 7.33 -1.12 -7.15
N GLY A 32 6.37 -1.37 -6.25
CA GLY A 32 6.13 -2.71 -5.71
C GLY A 32 5.66 -3.70 -6.76
N GLU A 33 5.69 -4.99 -6.43
CA GLU A 33 5.25 -6.04 -7.34
C GLU A 33 3.79 -5.88 -7.75
N LYS A 34 3.51 -6.30 -8.99
CA LYS A 34 2.18 -6.18 -9.59
C LYS A 34 1.19 -7.12 -8.90
N GLY A 35 -0.06 -6.69 -8.73
CA GLY A 35 -1.14 -7.58 -8.31
C GLY A 35 -1.50 -8.61 -9.38
N ASP A 36 -2.05 -9.75 -8.96
CA ASP A 36 -2.45 -10.85 -9.85
C ASP A 36 -3.52 -10.43 -10.87
N ALA A 37 -4.43 -9.55 -10.44
CA ALA A 37 -5.55 -9.14 -11.25
C ALA A 37 -5.32 -7.74 -11.85
N THR A 38 -4.74 -6.81 -11.10
CA THR A 38 -4.43 -5.45 -11.62
C THR A 38 -3.25 -5.43 -12.58
N ARG A 39 -2.25 -6.29 -12.38
CA ARG A 39 -1.11 -6.53 -13.29
C ARG A 39 -0.26 -5.29 -13.60
N GLU A 40 -0.33 -4.26 -12.77
CA GLU A 40 0.48 -3.04 -12.85
C GLU A 40 1.40 -2.96 -11.63
N LYS A 41 2.70 -2.73 -11.86
CA LYS A 41 3.65 -2.54 -10.75
C LYS A 41 3.32 -1.26 -10.00
N GLY A 42 3.43 -1.29 -8.68
CA GLY A 42 3.12 -0.15 -7.83
C GLY A 42 1.63 0.18 -7.70
N TYR A 43 0.74 -0.74 -8.11
CA TYR A 43 -0.70 -0.57 -7.99
C TYR A 43 -1.33 -1.87 -7.50
N LEU A 44 -2.16 -1.76 -6.46
CA LEU A 44 -2.94 -2.89 -5.93
C LEU A 44 -4.38 -2.45 -5.71
N ALA A 45 -5.34 -3.26 -6.15
CA ALA A 45 -6.73 -3.07 -5.82
C ALA A 45 -7.00 -3.39 -4.35
N TYR A 46 -8.03 -2.78 -3.76
CA TYR A 46 -8.35 -2.99 -2.34
C TYR A 46 -8.50 -4.47 -1.94
N TYR A 47 -9.10 -5.31 -2.79
CA TYR A 47 -9.23 -6.74 -2.50
C TYR A 47 -7.89 -7.49 -2.52
N GLU A 48 -6.94 -7.09 -3.39
CA GLU A 48 -5.58 -7.66 -3.41
C GLU A 48 -4.84 -7.29 -2.11
N ILE A 49 -5.04 -6.06 -1.62
CA ILE A 49 -4.50 -5.61 -0.32
C ILE A 49 -5.12 -6.41 0.83
N CYS A 50 -6.44 -6.61 0.84
CA CYS A 50 -7.09 -7.43 1.86
C CYS A 50 -6.56 -8.87 1.86
N GLN A 51 -6.39 -9.46 0.67
CA GLN A 51 -5.83 -10.80 0.55
C GLN A 51 -4.42 -10.87 1.13
N LYS A 52 -3.58 -9.87 0.82
CA LYS A 52 -2.21 -9.77 1.36
C LYS A 52 -2.15 -9.71 2.88
N ILE A 53 -3.05 -8.93 3.49
CA ILE A 53 -3.14 -8.81 4.95
C ILE A 53 -3.70 -10.10 5.59
N GLN A 54 -4.68 -10.74 4.97
CA GLN A 54 -5.38 -11.88 5.57
C GLN A 54 -4.73 -13.24 5.31
N GLU A 55 -4.03 -13.39 4.18
CA GLU A 55 -3.51 -14.67 3.69
C GLU A 55 -1.99 -14.67 3.49
N GLU A 56 -1.36 -13.50 3.30
CA GLU A 56 0.09 -13.40 3.05
C GLU A 56 0.86 -12.76 4.21
N ASP A 57 0.26 -12.64 5.40
CA ASP A 57 0.90 -12.12 6.62
C ASP A 57 1.52 -10.72 6.48
N TRP A 58 0.86 -9.83 5.71
CA TRP A 58 1.28 -8.42 5.70
C TRP A 58 0.90 -7.72 7.01
N GLU A 59 1.86 -7.00 7.59
CA GLU A 59 1.64 -6.20 8.78
C GLU A 59 0.92 -4.90 8.43
N LEU A 60 -0.16 -4.60 9.16
CA LEU A 60 -0.99 -3.42 8.95
C LEU A 60 -0.69 -2.35 9.99
N GLU A 61 -0.31 -1.16 9.54
CA GLU A 61 -0.04 -0.01 10.39
C GLU A 61 -0.93 1.19 10.05
N ALA A 62 -1.35 1.89 11.10
CA ALA A 62 -2.13 3.12 11.02
C ALA A 62 -1.65 4.13 12.07
N PRO A 63 -0.42 4.67 11.94
CA PRO A 63 0.16 5.54 12.98
C PRO A 63 -0.61 6.86 13.14
N TYR A 64 -1.30 7.33 12.09
CA TYR A 64 -2.00 8.61 12.07
C TYR A 64 -3.46 8.50 11.58
N PRO A 65 -4.34 7.76 12.28
CA PRO A 65 -5.64 7.31 11.76
C PRO A 65 -6.65 8.45 11.47
N ASN A 66 -6.44 9.64 12.04
CA ASN A 66 -7.32 10.80 11.85
C ASN A 66 -6.88 11.73 10.70
N ILE A 67 -5.68 11.54 10.14
CA ILE A 67 -5.09 12.43 9.13
C ILE A 67 -4.55 11.68 7.90
N MET A 68 -4.31 10.37 8.01
CA MET A 68 -3.77 9.53 6.94
C MET A 68 -4.43 8.14 6.97
N GLY A 69 -4.55 7.53 5.80
CA GLY A 69 -4.92 6.12 5.68
C GLY A 69 -3.83 5.19 6.19
N PRO A 70 -4.15 3.90 6.40
CA PRO A 70 -3.16 2.90 6.80
C PRO A 70 -2.18 2.58 5.65
N PHE A 71 -1.07 1.95 6.00
CA PHE A 71 -0.19 1.24 5.07
C PHE A 71 0.05 -0.18 5.57
N ALA A 72 0.54 -1.05 4.69
CA ALA A 72 0.90 -2.40 5.07
C ALA A 72 2.20 -2.79 4.36
N TYR A 73 2.98 -3.64 5.01
CA TYR A 73 4.28 -4.10 4.53
C TYR A 73 4.51 -5.57 4.88
N LYS A 74 5.56 -6.14 4.28
CA LYS A 74 6.04 -7.48 4.57
C LYS A 74 7.53 -7.54 4.27
N ASP A 75 8.28 -8.18 5.16
CA ASP A 75 9.71 -8.47 5.03
C ASP A 75 10.03 -9.46 3.89
#